data_AF-A0A5B2VTU5-F1
#
_entry.id   AF-A0A5B2VTU5-F1
#
_cell.length_a   1.000
_cell.length_b   1.000
_cell.length_c   1.000
_cell.angle_alpha   90.00
_cell.angle_beta   90.00
_cell.angle_gamma   90.00
#
_symmetry.space_group_name_H-M   'P 1'
#
loop_
_entity.id
_entity.type
_entity.pdbx_description
1 polymer ?
#
loop_
_entity_poly.entity_id
_entity_poly.type
_entity_poly.pdbx_seq_one_letter_code
_entity_poly.pdbx_strand_id
1 'polypeptide(L)'
;MDNMDEMARLHSAGATVRHSTPFDNLPSHKNKAPLTADFLKKWVAPYYMSIGAYDDADWINSIKEVKKDCTKEICLLLLGDFNWRTRSVGAYFAAVQGYTDLIDIIGVHLLKSEVCYAGETYALVLAFFNTATGTQYLSRYLDHYLTQPTLYFDQEHVLYALIFLDQQNGTQYAAKHIDSWKALLAQRELRTKNSAGRMARILASMTGEKSETEYLQILASAAEEKDTRRDVLISSFATGVKTLTELSN
;
A
#
# COMPACT_ATOMS: atom_id res chain seq x y z
N MET A 1 12.70 -28.16 11.57
CA MET A 1 13.51 -27.05 11.02
C MET A 1 12.72 -26.24 9.98
N ASP A 2 11.90 -26.87 9.13
CA ASP A 2 11.07 -26.22 8.08
C ASP A 2 10.19 -25.01 8.46
N ASN A 3 9.63 -24.96 9.68
CA ASN A 3 8.66 -23.91 10.01
C ASN A 3 9.32 -22.53 10.23
N MET A 4 10.55 -22.49 10.76
CA MET A 4 11.21 -21.22 11.05
C MET A 4 11.72 -20.54 9.77
N ASP A 5 12.25 -21.32 8.83
CA ASP A 5 12.74 -20.80 7.55
C ASP A 5 11.58 -20.29 6.69
N GLU A 6 10.45 -20.99 6.66
CA GLU A 6 9.25 -20.54 5.97
C GLU A 6 8.67 -19.26 6.61
N MET A 7 8.62 -19.20 7.94
CA MET A 7 8.19 -17.98 8.64
C MET A 7 9.11 -16.79 8.36
N ALA A 8 10.43 -17.01 8.35
CA ALA A 8 11.40 -15.98 8.00
C ALA A 8 11.23 -15.51 6.54
N ARG A 9 11.01 -16.45 5.62
CA ARG A 9 10.75 -16.16 4.20
C ARG A 9 9.48 -15.31 4.03
N LEU A 10 8.38 -15.69 4.68
CA LEU A 10 7.11 -14.98 4.62
C LEU A 10 7.22 -13.58 5.25
N HIS A 11 7.92 -13.45 6.37
CA HIS A 11 8.17 -12.16 6.99
C HIS A 11 8.98 -11.24 6.06
N SER A 12 10.07 -11.75 5.48
CA SER A 12 10.91 -10.99 4.54
C SER A 12 10.15 -10.55 3.28
N ALA A 13 9.24 -11.41 2.80
CA ALA A 13 8.34 -11.14 1.69
C ALA A 13 7.24 -10.10 2.01
N GLY A 14 7.09 -9.71 3.28
CA GLY A 14 6.07 -8.76 3.74
C GLY A 14 4.71 -9.38 4.08
N ALA A 15 4.61 -10.71 4.13
CA ALA A 15 3.39 -11.42 4.51
C ALA A 15 3.32 -11.62 6.04
N THR A 16 3.49 -10.51 6.76
CA THR A 16 3.59 -10.45 8.23
C THR A 16 2.24 -10.57 8.92
N VAL A 17 1.15 -10.26 8.21
CA VAL A 17 -0.23 -10.44 8.66
C VAL A 17 -0.89 -11.51 7.78
N ARG A 18 -1.52 -12.50 8.42
CA ARG A 18 -2.38 -13.48 7.76
C ARG A 18 -3.81 -13.23 8.22
N HIS A 19 -4.70 -12.95 7.28
CA HIS A 19 -6.11 -12.73 7.53
C HIS A 19 -6.95 -13.59 6.59
N SER A 20 -8.17 -13.92 7.00
CA SER A 20 -9.16 -14.46 6.09
C SER A 20 -9.75 -13.30 5.28
N THR A 21 -9.92 -13.51 3.99
CA THR A 21 -10.48 -12.50 3.10
C THR A 21 -11.50 -13.13 2.14
N PRO A 22 -12.61 -12.45 1.80
CA PRO A 22 -13.56 -12.95 0.81
C PRO A 22 -12.94 -13.11 -0.58
N PHE A 23 -11.72 -12.62 -0.78
CA PHE A 23 -10.99 -12.64 -2.05
C PHE A 23 -10.03 -13.84 -2.18
N ASP A 24 -10.04 -14.78 -1.23
CA ASP A 24 -9.16 -15.95 -1.23
C ASP A 24 -9.27 -16.79 -2.51
N ASN A 25 -10.48 -16.91 -3.06
CA ASN A 25 -10.76 -17.68 -4.27
C ASN A 25 -10.42 -16.95 -5.58
N LEU A 26 -10.04 -15.67 -5.53
CA LEU A 26 -9.60 -14.96 -6.74
C LEU A 26 -8.26 -15.52 -7.22
N PRO A 27 -8.10 -15.81 -8.52
CA PRO A 27 -6.87 -16.36 -9.06
C PRO A 27 -5.76 -15.32 -9.00
N SER A 28 -4.73 -15.56 -8.18
CA SER A 28 -3.53 -14.74 -8.18
C SER A 28 -2.61 -15.16 -9.32
N HIS A 29 -2.07 -14.18 -10.04
CA HIS A 29 -0.89 -14.43 -10.87
C HIS A 29 0.30 -14.80 -9.97
N LYS A 30 1.00 -15.88 -10.32
CA LYS A 30 2.12 -16.42 -9.54
C LYS A 30 3.18 -17.01 -10.46
N ASN A 31 4.44 -16.77 -10.14
CA ASN A 31 5.54 -17.41 -10.85
C ASN A 31 5.60 -18.91 -10.53
N LYS A 32 6.06 -19.70 -11.50
CA LYS A 32 6.33 -21.13 -11.31
C LYS A 32 7.66 -21.40 -10.62
N ALA A 33 8.59 -20.45 -10.71
CA ALA A 33 9.93 -20.54 -10.13
C ALA A 33 10.32 -19.20 -9.48
N PRO A 34 11.20 -19.22 -8.46
CA PRO A 34 11.74 -18.00 -7.87
C PRO A 34 12.52 -17.16 -8.88
N LEU A 35 12.53 -15.84 -8.67
CA LEU A 35 13.38 -14.92 -9.43
C LEU A 35 14.85 -15.10 -9.02
N THR A 36 15.76 -14.95 -9.98
CA THR A 36 17.21 -15.03 -9.69
C THR A 36 17.71 -13.77 -8.99
N ALA A 37 18.82 -13.88 -8.27
CA ALA A 37 19.44 -12.73 -7.61
C ALA A 37 19.82 -11.61 -8.60
N ASP A 38 20.34 -11.96 -9.78
CA ASP A 38 20.68 -10.99 -10.82
C ASP A 38 19.43 -10.28 -11.38
N PHE A 39 18.31 -11.00 -11.50
CA PHE A 39 17.05 -10.39 -11.89
C PHE A 39 16.60 -9.37 -10.85
N LEU A 40 16.60 -9.74 -9.56
CA LEU A 40 16.23 -8.83 -8.47
C LEU A 40 17.16 -7.62 -8.38
N LYS A 41 18.46 -7.82 -8.56
CA LYS A 41 19.46 -6.75 -8.56
C LYS A 41 19.26 -5.75 -9.70
N LYS A 42 18.89 -6.23 -10.89
CA LYS A 42 18.61 -5.36 -12.04
C LYS A 42 17.27 -4.64 -11.89
N TRP A 43 16.20 -5.38 -11.56
CA TRP A 43 14.83 -4.90 -11.74
C TRP A 43 14.14 -4.40 -10.49
N VAL A 44 14.67 -4.68 -9.29
CA VAL A 44 13.95 -4.42 -8.04
C VAL A 44 14.75 -3.51 -7.13
N ALA A 45 15.98 -3.93 -6.80
CA ALA A 45 16.83 -3.26 -5.81
C ALA A 45 17.01 -1.74 -6.05
N PRO A 46 17.17 -1.25 -7.30
CA PRO A 46 17.35 0.19 -7.52
C PRO A 46 16.08 1.02 -7.30
N TYR A 47 14.89 0.41 -7.33
CA TYR A 47 13.64 1.15 -7.53
C TYR A 47 12.69 1.06 -6.33
N TYR A 48 12.60 -0.09 -5.67
CA TYR A 48 11.48 -0.38 -4.77
C TYR A 48 11.35 0.58 -3.57
N MET A 49 12.46 1.15 -3.07
CA MET A 49 12.45 2.10 -1.95
C MET A 49 12.14 3.53 -2.37
N SER A 50 12.31 3.85 -3.65
CA SER A 50 12.22 5.22 -4.16
C SER A 50 10.94 5.46 -4.96
N ILE A 51 10.05 4.47 -5.06
CA ILE A 51 8.67 4.71 -5.54
C ILE A 51 8.03 5.74 -4.59
N GLY A 52 7.69 6.91 -5.12
CA GLY A 52 7.19 8.04 -4.33
C GLY A 52 8.16 9.22 -4.20
N ALA A 53 9.45 9.04 -4.55
CA ALA A 53 10.45 10.11 -4.57
C ALA A 53 10.33 10.95 -5.86
N TYR A 54 9.17 11.57 -6.07
CA TYR A 54 8.84 12.25 -7.33
C TYR A 54 9.63 13.55 -7.58
N ASP A 55 10.33 14.05 -6.57
CA ASP A 55 11.26 15.18 -6.62
C ASP A 55 12.71 14.77 -6.89
N ASP A 56 13.02 13.46 -6.87
CA ASP A 56 14.35 12.92 -7.14
C ASP A 56 14.57 12.75 -8.66
N ALA A 57 15.29 13.70 -9.25
CA ALA A 57 15.61 13.68 -10.67
C ALA A 57 16.44 12.46 -11.10
N ASP A 58 17.34 11.96 -10.24
CA ASP A 58 18.18 10.79 -10.54
C ASP A 58 17.34 9.53 -10.58
N TRP A 59 16.41 9.38 -9.63
CA TRP A 59 15.44 8.29 -9.66
C TRP A 59 14.57 8.35 -10.92
N ILE A 60 14.01 9.51 -11.26
CA ILE A 60 13.20 9.69 -12.48
C ILE A 60 13.99 9.32 -13.74
N ASN A 61 15.25 9.75 -13.84
CA ASN A 61 16.11 9.41 -14.98
C ASN A 61 16.37 7.90 -15.03
N SER A 62 16.61 7.25 -13.90
CA SER A 62 16.80 5.79 -13.83
C SER A 62 15.57 5.01 -14.32
N ILE A 63 14.35 5.51 -14.07
CA ILE A 63 13.11 4.92 -14.59
C ILE A 63 13.03 5.11 -16.11
N LYS A 64 13.37 6.29 -16.64
CA LYS A 64 13.38 6.55 -18.09
C LYS A 64 14.39 5.66 -18.84
N GLU A 65 15.53 5.39 -18.23
CA GLU A 65 16.53 4.49 -18.78
C GLU A 65 16.01 3.04 -18.84
N VAL A 66 15.48 2.55 -17.72
CA VAL A 66 15.02 1.16 -17.62
C VAL A 66 13.73 0.91 -18.41
N LYS A 67 12.92 1.95 -18.66
CA LYS A 67 11.71 1.90 -19.50
C LYS A 67 11.99 1.30 -20.87
N LYS A 68 13.18 1.51 -21.45
CA LYS A 68 13.53 0.99 -22.79
C LYS A 68 13.65 -0.53 -22.81
N ASP A 69 14.10 -1.12 -21.71
CA ASP A 69 14.34 -2.56 -21.58
C ASP A 69 13.18 -3.29 -20.91
N CYS A 70 12.30 -2.57 -20.22
CA CYS A 70 11.22 -3.16 -19.44
C CYS A 70 10.17 -3.77 -20.37
N THR A 71 9.92 -5.07 -20.30
CA THR A 71 8.86 -5.71 -21.10
C THR A 71 7.68 -6.11 -20.23
N LYS A 72 6.58 -6.49 -20.88
CA LYS A 72 5.41 -7.03 -20.18
C LYS A 72 5.74 -8.31 -19.43
N GLU A 73 6.61 -9.16 -19.98
CA GLU A 73 7.08 -10.39 -19.33
C GLU A 73 7.83 -10.08 -18.04
N ILE A 74 8.64 -9.01 -18.02
CA ILE A 74 9.31 -8.54 -16.80
C ILE A 74 8.28 -8.10 -15.75
N CYS A 75 7.26 -7.34 -16.15
CA CYS A 75 6.19 -6.92 -15.24
C CYS A 75 5.43 -8.13 -14.68
N LEU A 76 5.12 -9.13 -15.51
CA LEU A 76 4.48 -10.37 -15.10
C LEU A 76 5.34 -11.17 -14.12
N LEU A 77 6.65 -11.29 -14.37
CA LEU A 77 7.58 -11.95 -13.46
C LEU A 77 7.64 -11.23 -12.11
N LEU A 78 7.66 -9.90 -12.10
CA LEU A 78 7.67 -9.10 -10.88
C LEU A 78 6.36 -9.23 -10.09
N LEU A 79 5.21 -9.15 -10.75
CA LEU A 79 3.89 -9.29 -10.12
C LEU A 79 3.65 -10.73 -9.60
N GLY A 80 4.18 -11.72 -10.29
CA GLY A 80 4.02 -13.13 -9.93
C GLY A 80 4.90 -13.58 -8.75
N ASP A 81 5.88 -12.78 -8.34
CA ASP A 81 6.71 -13.07 -7.18
C ASP A 81 5.97 -12.69 -5.88
N PHE A 82 6.01 -13.57 -4.89
CA PHE A 82 5.31 -13.35 -3.61
C PHE A 82 6.20 -12.51 -2.69
N ASN A 83 6.39 -11.24 -3.04
CA ASN A 83 7.20 -10.28 -2.29
C ASN A 83 6.69 -8.87 -2.56
N TRP A 84 6.50 -8.06 -1.53
CA TRP A 84 5.98 -6.70 -1.73
C TRP A 84 6.87 -5.83 -2.61
N ARG A 85 8.20 -5.97 -2.52
CA ARG A 85 9.15 -5.14 -3.27
C ARG A 85 9.02 -5.39 -4.76
N THR A 86 8.96 -6.66 -5.15
CA THR A 86 8.87 -7.06 -6.54
C THR A 86 7.52 -6.68 -7.12
N ARG A 87 6.42 -6.91 -6.38
CA ARG A 87 5.09 -6.54 -6.85
C ARG A 87 4.87 -5.03 -6.96
N SER A 88 5.38 -4.22 -6.03
CA SER A 88 5.33 -2.75 -6.14
C SER A 88 6.02 -2.28 -7.41
N VAL A 89 7.25 -2.76 -7.66
CA VAL A 89 7.99 -2.37 -8.88
C VAL A 89 7.30 -2.88 -10.14
N GLY A 90 6.79 -4.12 -10.15
CA GLY A 90 6.06 -4.69 -11.28
C GLY A 90 4.80 -3.90 -11.63
N ALA A 91 4.03 -3.47 -10.63
CA ALA A 91 2.85 -2.62 -10.85
C ALA A 91 3.24 -1.24 -11.37
N TYR A 92 4.26 -0.60 -10.78
CA TYR A 92 4.73 0.71 -11.21
C TYR A 92 5.26 0.69 -12.66
N PHE A 93 6.07 -0.31 -13.01
CA PHE A 93 6.55 -0.50 -14.38
C PHE A 93 5.42 -0.77 -15.38
N ALA A 94 4.38 -1.52 -14.98
CA ALA A 94 3.21 -1.70 -15.83
C ALA A 94 2.54 -0.35 -16.16
N ALA A 95 2.46 0.58 -15.20
CA ALA A 95 1.96 1.93 -15.45
C ALA A 95 2.89 2.74 -16.37
N VAL A 96 4.20 2.75 -16.08
CA VAL A 96 5.21 3.44 -16.91
C VAL A 96 5.18 2.97 -18.37
N GLN A 97 4.87 1.69 -18.60
CA GLN A 97 4.77 1.11 -19.95
C GLN A 97 3.37 1.15 -20.57
N GLY A 98 2.35 1.57 -19.83
CA GLY A 98 0.97 1.58 -20.32
C GLY A 98 0.37 0.18 -20.53
N TYR A 99 0.81 -0.84 -19.79
CA TYR A 99 0.30 -2.22 -19.90
C TYR A 99 -1.04 -2.39 -19.18
N THR A 100 -2.11 -1.83 -19.75
CA THR A 100 -3.46 -1.86 -19.18
C THR A 100 -4.05 -3.26 -19.06
N ASP A 101 -3.55 -4.24 -19.80
CA ASP A 101 -3.97 -5.65 -19.67
C ASP A 101 -3.51 -6.30 -18.36
N LEU A 102 -2.62 -5.65 -17.60
CA LEU A 102 -2.20 -6.10 -16.28
C LEU A 102 -3.08 -5.53 -15.14
N ILE A 103 -4.09 -4.70 -15.44
CA ILE A 103 -4.99 -4.09 -14.44
C ILE A 103 -5.67 -5.14 -13.57
N ASP A 104 -6.14 -6.24 -14.15
CA ASP A 104 -6.82 -7.30 -13.38
C ASP A 104 -5.87 -8.01 -12.41
N ILE A 105 -4.61 -8.24 -12.83
CA ILE A 105 -3.60 -8.84 -11.94
C ILE A 105 -3.33 -7.93 -10.74
N ILE A 106 -3.11 -6.64 -11.01
CA ILE A 106 -2.84 -5.62 -9.98
C ILE A 106 -4.06 -5.47 -9.04
N GLY A 107 -5.26 -5.40 -9.61
CA GLY A 107 -6.51 -5.31 -8.86
C GLY A 107 -6.77 -6.51 -7.97
N VAL A 108 -6.52 -7.74 -8.45
CA VAL A 108 -6.63 -8.95 -7.63
C VAL A 108 -5.58 -8.95 -6.51
N HIS A 109 -4.34 -8.56 -6.78
CA HIS A 109 -3.32 -8.45 -5.73
C HIS A 109 -3.68 -7.41 -4.66
N LEU A 110 -4.26 -6.27 -5.05
CA LEU A 110 -4.80 -5.29 -4.12
C LEU A 110 -5.88 -5.91 -3.23
N LEU A 111 -6.91 -6.52 -3.83
CA LEU A 111 -8.00 -7.14 -3.08
C LEU A 111 -7.51 -8.19 -2.08
N LYS A 112 -6.58 -9.05 -2.48
CA LYS A 112 -6.08 -10.09 -1.57
C LYS A 112 -5.22 -9.55 -0.44
N SER A 113 -4.51 -8.42 -0.65
CA SER A 113 -3.65 -7.78 0.36
C SER A 113 -2.69 -8.76 1.05
N GLU A 114 -2.03 -9.63 0.25
CA GLU A 114 -1.23 -10.75 0.76
C GLU A 114 0.13 -10.32 1.33
N VAL A 115 0.61 -9.12 0.98
CA VAL A 115 1.91 -8.55 1.37
C VAL A 115 1.75 -7.07 1.72
N CYS A 116 2.55 -6.58 2.67
CA CYS A 116 2.51 -5.19 3.13
C CYS A 116 3.10 -4.21 2.11
N TYR A 117 2.85 -2.90 2.26
CA TYR A 117 3.42 -1.78 1.47
C TYR A 117 3.08 -1.73 -0.04
N ALA A 118 2.63 -2.81 -0.66
CA ALA A 118 2.34 -2.82 -2.09
C ALA A 118 0.99 -2.19 -2.44
N GLY A 119 0.04 -2.10 -1.49
CA GLY A 119 -1.31 -1.61 -1.77
C GLY A 119 -1.37 -0.15 -2.18
N GLU A 120 -0.51 0.71 -1.62
CA GLU A 120 -0.37 2.11 -2.05
C GLU A 120 0.03 2.19 -3.53
N THR A 121 1.05 1.45 -3.96
CA THR A 121 1.48 1.43 -5.36
C THR A 121 0.38 0.90 -6.28
N TYR A 122 -0.34 -0.15 -5.89
CA TYR A 122 -1.47 -0.63 -6.68
C TYR A 122 -2.57 0.43 -6.79
N ALA A 123 -2.91 1.12 -5.69
CA ALA A 123 -3.93 2.16 -5.69
C ALA A 123 -3.57 3.32 -6.64
N LEU A 124 -2.31 3.76 -6.58
CA LEU A 124 -1.75 4.76 -7.49
C LEU A 124 -1.86 4.32 -8.95
N VAL A 125 -1.41 3.10 -9.27
CA VAL A 125 -1.40 2.58 -10.64
C VAL A 125 -2.81 2.41 -11.20
N LEU A 126 -3.75 1.91 -10.40
CA LEU A 126 -5.16 1.79 -10.80
C LEU A 126 -5.80 3.16 -11.03
N ALA A 127 -5.47 4.16 -10.21
CA ALA A 127 -5.92 5.53 -10.41
C ALA A 127 -5.31 6.16 -11.66
N PHE A 128 -4.01 5.95 -11.89
CA PHE A 128 -3.31 6.41 -13.08
C PHE A 128 -3.95 5.87 -14.36
N PHE A 129 -4.23 4.56 -14.42
CA PHE A 129 -4.90 3.98 -15.58
C PHE A 129 -6.33 4.50 -15.78
N ASN A 130 -6.98 5.03 -14.73
CA ASN A 130 -8.31 5.63 -14.76
C ASN A 130 -9.33 4.81 -15.57
N THR A 131 -9.45 3.52 -15.25
CA THR A 131 -10.43 2.63 -15.89
C THR A 131 -11.60 2.32 -14.97
N ALA A 132 -12.76 1.99 -15.56
CA ALA A 132 -13.91 1.50 -14.81
C ALA A 132 -13.57 0.25 -13.99
N THR A 133 -12.82 -0.69 -14.56
CA THR A 133 -12.35 -1.91 -13.88
C THR A 133 -11.45 -1.58 -12.69
N GLY A 134 -10.47 -0.68 -12.86
CA GLY A 134 -9.61 -0.24 -11.75
C GLY A 134 -10.40 0.42 -10.62
N THR A 135 -11.35 1.30 -10.97
CA THR A 135 -12.26 1.94 -10.01
C THR A 135 -13.08 0.91 -9.22
N GLN A 136 -13.56 -0.14 -9.88
CA GLN A 136 -14.28 -1.24 -9.21
C GLN A 136 -13.39 -2.00 -8.22
N TYR A 137 -12.12 -2.27 -8.55
CA TYR A 137 -11.19 -2.90 -7.61
C TYR A 137 -10.95 -2.03 -6.37
N LEU A 138 -10.72 -0.72 -6.55
CA LEU A 138 -10.55 0.22 -5.44
C LEU A 138 -11.80 0.25 -4.54
N SER A 139 -12.99 0.35 -5.13
CA SER A 139 -14.23 0.33 -4.36
C SER A 139 -14.43 -0.99 -3.62
N ARG A 140 -14.21 -2.14 -4.27
CA ARG A 140 -14.39 -3.47 -3.64
C ARG A 140 -13.42 -3.70 -2.50
N TYR A 141 -12.20 -3.17 -2.62
CA TYR A 141 -11.23 -3.18 -1.53
C TYR A 141 -11.80 -2.44 -0.32
N LEU A 142 -12.29 -1.21 -0.52
CA LEU A 142 -12.82 -0.36 0.56
C LEU A 142 -14.08 -0.95 1.19
N ASP A 143 -14.98 -1.52 0.39
CA ASP A 143 -16.20 -2.20 0.86
C ASP A 143 -15.87 -3.26 1.93
N HIS A 144 -14.72 -3.93 1.82
CA HIS A 144 -14.28 -4.94 2.79
C HIS A 144 -13.34 -4.37 3.87
N TYR A 145 -12.22 -3.74 3.49
CA TYR A 145 -11.15 -3.43 4.43
C TYR A 145 -11.43 -2.24 5.33
N LEU A 146 -12.41 -1.39 5.01
CA LEU A 146 -12.88 -0.36 5.95
C LEU A 146 -13.62 -0.95 7.16
N THR A 147 -14.13 -2.18 7.05
CA THR A 147 -14.79 -2.86 8.17
C THR A 147 -13.81 -3.64 9.04
N GLN A 148 -12.50 -3.57 8.77
CA GLN A 148 -11.45 -4.38 9.41
C GLN A 148 -10.53 -3.49 10.28
N PRO A 149 -10.97 -3.02 11.47
CA PRO A 149 -10.24 -2.07 12.31
C PRO A 149 -8.89 -2.58 12.82
N THR A 150 -8.67 -3.90 12.81
CA THR A 150 -7.42 -4.54 13.24
C THR A 150 -6.40 -4.68 12.11
N LEU A 151 -6.80 -4.51 10.86
CA LEU A 151 -5.91 -4.61 9.70
C LEU A 151 -5.46 -3.20 9.31
N TYR A 152 -4.21 -2.86 9.60
CA TYR A 152 -3.59 -1.58 9.24
C TYR A 152 -2.93 -1.69 7.86
N PHE A 153 -3.77 -1.78 6.83
CA PHE A 153 -3.34 -1.87 5.44
C PHE A 153 -3.44 -0.49 4.77
N ASP A 154 -3.59 -0.47 3.45
CA ASP A 154 -3.56 0.71 2.59
C ASP A 154 -4.93 1.38 2.40
N GLN A 155 -5.87 1.22 3.36
CA GLN A 155 -7.24 1.76 3.24
C GLN A 155 -7.27 3.26 2.92
N GLU A 156 -6.38 4.04 3.54
CA GLU A 156 -6.29 5.47 3.32
C GLU A 156 -5.86 5.81 1.88
N HIS A 157 -4.80 5.17 1.38
CA HIS A 157 -4.32 5.36 0.00
C HIS A 157 -5.36 4.94 -1.04
N VAL A 158 -6.07 3.84 -0.81
CA VAL A 158 -7.13 3.36 -1.71
C VAL A 158 -8.33 4.33 -1.72
N LEU A 159 -8.69 4.91 -0.56
CA LEU A 159 -9.73 5.92 -0.48
C LEU A 159 -9.33 7.19 -1.24
N TYR A 160 -8.08 7.65 -1.09
CA TYR A 160 -7.59 8.82 -1.84
C TYR A 160 -7.54 8.57 -3.34
N ALA A 161 -7.12 7.37 -3.78
CA ALA A 161 -7.18 6.98 -5.19
C ALA A 161 -8.60 7.11 -5.75
N LEU A 162 -9.61 6.68 -4.99
CA LEU A 162 -11.01 6.77 -5.41
C LEU A 162 -11.54 8.21 -5.41
N ILE A 163 -11.18 9.03 -4.43
CA ILE A 163 -11.51 10.47 -4.37
C ILE A 163 -10.87 11.22 -5.55
N PHE A 164 -9.61 10.92 -5.86
CA PHE A 164 -8.91 11.48 -7.01
C PHE A 164 -9.65 11.15 -8.30
N LEU A 165 -10.05 9.89 -8.51
CA LEU A 165 -10.82 9.47 -9.68
C LEU A 165 -12.20 10.15 -9.76
N ASP A 166 -12.89 10.32 -8.63
CA ASP A 166 -14.16 11.06 -8.58
C ASP A 166 -14.00 12.50 -9.05
N GLN A 167 -12.91 13.18 -8.66
CA GLN A 167 -12.60 14.53 -9.11
C GLN A 167 -12.27 14.57 -10.61
N GLN A 168 -11.48 13.62 -11.12
CA GLN A 168 -11.11 13.58 -12.53
C GLN A 168 -12.31 13.27 -13.45
N ASN A 169 -13.21 12.40 -13.01
CA ASN A 169 -14.29 11.87 -13.85
C ASN A 169 -15.67 12.49 -13.56
N GLY A 170 -15.79 13.36 -12.54
CA GLY A 170 -17.07 13.92 -12.12
C GLY A 170 -18.02 12.88 -11.50
N THR A 171 -17.47 11.86 -10.83
CA THR A 171 -18.23 10.78 -10.17
C THR A 171 -18.25 10.96 -8.65
N GLN A 172 -18.96 10.07 -7.93
CA GLN A 172 -19.06 10.09 -6.46
C GLN A 172 -18.96 8.69 -5.84
N TYR A 173 -18.11 7.82 -6.39
CA TYR A 173 -17.93 6.46 -5.90
C TYR A 173 -17.33 6.40 -4.48
N ALA A 174 -16.53 7.39 -4.08
CA ALA A 174 -15.96 7.50 -2.74
C ALA A 174 -17.02 7.81 -1.68
N ALA A 175 -18.14 8.45 -2.06
CA ALA A 175 -19.15 8.95 -1.12
C ALA A 175 -19.73 7.85 -0.23
N LYS A 176 -19.98 6.65 -0.79
CA LYS A 176 -20.52 5.51 -0.03
C LYS A 176 -19.56 4.95 1.03
N HIS A 177 -18.28 5.29 0.96
CA HIS A 177 -17.23 4.76 1.85
C HIS A 177 -16.94 5.66 3.04
N ILE A 178 -17.41 6.91 3.02
CA ILE A 178 -17.04 7.94 4.00
C ILE A 178 -17.47 7.56 5.43
N ASP A 179 -18.67 6.99 5.60
CA ASP A 179 -19.14 6.62 6.94
C ASP A 179 -18.37 5.41 7.49
N SER A 180 -18.06 4.43 6.65
CA SER A 180 -17.19 3.30 7.01
C SER A 180 -15.77 3.76 7.36
N TRP A 181 -15.23 4.75 6.64
CA TRP A 181 -13.94 5.36 6.96
C TRP A 181 -13.94 6.07 8.32
N LYS A 182 -14.97 6.88 8.61
CA LYS A 182 -15.13 7.53 9.92
C LYS A 182 -15.24 6.49 11.04
N ALA A 183 -16.03 5.44 10.83
CA ALA A 183 -16.19 4.35 11.79
C ALA A 183 -14.87 3.61 12.04
N LEU A 184 -14.08 3.35 10.99
CA LEU A 184 -12.75 2.76 11.08
C LEU A 184 -11.81 3.61 11.96
N LEU A 185 -11.75 4.92 11.69
CA LEU A 185 -10.91 5.85 12.43
C LEU A 185 -11.28 5.89 13.92
N ALA A 186 -12.58 6.02 14.23
CA ALA A 186 -13.06 6.03 15.61
C ALA A 186 -12.70 4.73 16.36
N GLN A 187 -12.85 3.57 15.71
CA GLN A 187 -12.49 2.28 16.31
C GLN A 187 -10.97 2.15 16.54
N ARG A 188 -10.15 2.62 15.61
CA ARG A 188 -8.68 2.63 15.76
C ARG A 188 -8.25 3.59 16.87
N GLU A 189 -8.87 4.76 16.98
CA GLU A 189 -8.59 5.72 18.05
C GLU A 189 -8.91 5.13 19.42
N LEU A 190 -10.09 4.52 19.58
CA LEU A 190 -10.47 3.82 20.82
C LEU A 190 -9.46 2.73 21.19
N ARG A 191 -9.01 1.92 20.22
CA ARG A 191 -7.98 0.89 20.44
C ARG A 191 -6.65 1.50 20.87
N THR A 192 -6.22 2.58 20.23
CA THR A 192 -4.97 3.27 20.60
C THR A 192 -5.05 3.82 22.01
N LYS A 193 -6.15 4.50 22.39
CA LYS A 193 -6.37 5.01 23.75
C LYS A 193 -6.33 3.88 24.79
N ASN A 194 -6.99 2.75 24.50
CA ASN A 194 -6.99 1.59 25.39
C ASN A 194 -5.59 0.99 25.57
N SER A 195 -4.82 0.87 24.48
CA SER A 195 -3.44 0.38 24.51
C SER A 195 -2.52 1.33 25.28
N ALA A 196 -2.64 2.64 25.06
CA ALA A 196 -1.90 3.67 25.77
C ALA A 196 -2.17 3.62 27.28
N GLY A 197 -3.43 3.51 27.70
CA GLY A 197 -3.79 3.37 29.11
C GLY A 197 -3.27 2.08 29.75
N ARG A 198 -3.23 0.97 29.01
CA ARG A 198 -2.58 -0.26 29.51
C ARG A 198 -1.07 -0.08 29.69
N MET A 199 -0.40 0.54 28.73
CA MET A 199 1.05 0.80 28.82
C MET A 199 1.38 1.79 29.94
N ALA A 200 0.61 2.85 30.11
CA ALA A 200 0.78 3.83 31.18
C ALA A 200 0.68 3.16 32.57
N ARG A 201 -0.26 2.24 32.77
CA ARG A 201 -0.36 1.45 34.01
C ARG A 201 0.86 0.56 34.25
N ILE A 202 1.36 -0.11 33.20
CA ILE A 202 2.56 -0.94 33.30
C ILE A 202 3.76 -0.08 33.68
N LEU A 203 3.99 1.04 32.97
CA LEU A 203 5.11 1.94 33.23
C LEU A 203 5.05 2.54 34.64
N ALA A 204 3.88 3.01 35.08
CA ALA A 204 3.69 3.51 36.44
C ALA A 204 4.00 2.42 37.49
N SER A 205 3.60 1.16 37.24
CA SER A 205 3.88 0.04 38.16
C SER A 205 5.35 -0.39 38.16
N MET A 206 6.08 -0.18 37.06
CA MET A 206 7.48 -0.59 36.92
C MET A 206 8.46 0.45 37.44
N THR A 207 8.23 1.73 37.16
CA THR A 207 9.20 2.79 37.49
C THR A 207 8.82 3.55 38.75
N GLY A 208 7.53 3.72 39.04
CA GLY A 208 7.05 4.58 40.15
C GLY A 208 7.40 6.07 40.00
N GLU A 209 8.15 6.45 38.96
CA GLU A 209 8.69 7.80 38.76
C GLU A 209 7.64 8.81 38.26
N LYS A 210 6.59 8.33 37.60
CA LYS A 210 5.51 9.16 37.04
C LYS A 210 4.17 8.45 37.23
N SER A 211 3.12 9.25 37.36
CA SER A 211 1.73 8.77 37.41
C SER A 211 1.25 8.27 36.05
N GLU A 212 0.22 7.42 36.05
CA GLU A 212 -0.47 6.98 34.82
C GLU A 212 -0.92 8.17 33.97
N THR A 213 -1.46 9.22 34.61
CA THR A 213 -1.93 10.44 33.95
C THR A 213 -0.82 11.18 33.21
N GLU A 214 0.37 11.29 33.83
CA GLU A 214 1.53 11.94 33.21
C GLU A 214 2.05 11.14 32.00
N TYR A 215 2.07 9.81 32.09
CA TYR A 215 2.41 8.96 30.94
C TYR A 215 1.39 9.08 29.81
N LEU A 216 0.10 9.19 30.12
CA LEU A 216 -0.95 9.39 29.13
C LEU A 216 -0.80 10.73 28.38
N GLN A 217 -0.44 11.81 29.07
CA GLN A 217 -0.18 13.11 28.43
C GLN A 217 0.99 13.06 27.46
N ILE A 218 2.07 12.37 27.81
CA ILE A 218 3.24 12.18 26.94
C ILE A 218 2.85 11.40 25.67
N LEU A 219 2.03 10.36 25.81
CA LEU A 219 1.58 9.55 24.67
C LEU A 219 0.59 10.34 23.77
N ALA A 220 -0.20 11.24 24.34
CA ALA A 220 -1.16 12.06 23.60
C ALA A 220 -0.48 13.12 22.72
N SER A 221 0.55 13.81 23.23
CA SER A 221 1.27 14.84 22.45
C SER A 221 1.99 14.27 21.21
N ALA A 222 2.47 13.03 21.28
CA ALA A 222 3.04 12.33 20.13
C ALA A 222 2.01 11.94 19.05
N ALA A 223 0.71 11.93 19.38
CA ALA A 223 -0.36 11.60 18.44
C ALA A 223 -0.81 12.81 17.59
N GLU A 224 -0.75 14.03 18.13
CA GLU A 224 -1.14 15.27 17.42
C GLU A 224 -0.22 15.60 16.22
N GLU A 225 1.04 15.17 16.26
CA GLU A 225 2.01 15.33 15.15
C GLU A 225 1.64 14.50 13.90
N LYS A 226 0.62 13.63 13.96
CA LYS A 226 0.17 12.81 12.82
C LYS A 226 -0.86 13.49 11.92
N ASP A 227 -1.59 14.50 12.39
CA ASP A 227 -2.72 15.08 11.62
C ASP A 227 -2.25 15.96 10.46
N THR A 228 -1.08 16.60 10.59
CA THR A 228 -0.41 17.37 9.52
C THR A 228 0.03 16.53 8.32
N ARG A 229 0.01 15.19 8.42
CA ARG A 229 0.44 14.28 7.33
C ARG A 229 -0.63 14.05 6.27
N ARG A 230 -1.91 14.36 6.53
CA ARG A 230 -3.02 14.08 5.61
C ARG A 230 -3.01 14.98 4.37
N ASP A 231 -2.79 16.28 4.55
CA ASP A 231 -2.72 17.24 3.42
C ASP A 231 -1.51 16.96 2.52
N VAL A 232 -0.38 16.54 3.12
CA VAL A 232 0.82 16.10 2.42
C VAL A 232 0.53 14.87 1.54
N LEU A 233 -0.30 13.94 2.03
CA LEU A 233 -0.59 12.69 1.34
C LEU A 233 -1.42 12.90 0.07
N ILE A 234 -2.44 13.78 0.12
CA ILE A 234 -3.24 14.14 -1.07
C ILE A 234 -2.36 14.79 -2.15
N SER A 235 -1.51 15.74 -1.75
CA SER A 235 -0.58 16.41 -2.66
C SER A 235 0.43 15.44 -3.27
N SER A 236 0.95 14.51 -2.46
CA SER A 236 1.88 13.47 -2.90
C SER A 236 1.23 12.52 -3.93
N PHE A 237 -0.02 12.11 -3.70
CA PHE A 237 -0.74 11.21 -4.60
C PHE A 237 -0.96 11.83 -5.99
N ALA A 238 -1.44 13.08 -6.04
CA ALA A 238 -1.63 13.80 -7.31
C ALA A 238 -0.30 14.00 -8.05
N THR A 239 0.78 14.29 -7.31
CA THR A 239 2.14 14.36 -7.86
C THR A 239 2.55 13.03 -8.48
N GLY A 240 2.28 11.91 -7.81
CA GLY A 240 2.58 10.58 -8.34
C GLY A 240 1.86 10.24 -9.64
N VAL A 241 0.58 10.58 -9.75
CA VAL A 241 -0.19 10.38 -11.00
C VAL A 241 0.39 11.25 -12.13
N LYS A 242 0.74 12.51 -11.83
CA LYS A 242 1.38 13.41 -12.78
C LYS A 242 2.72 12.86 -13.26
N THR A 243 3.57 12.40 -12.34
CA THR A 243 4.87 11.81 -12.67
C THR A 243 4.72 10.55 -13.51
N LEU A 244 3.77 9.67 -13.19
CA LEU A 244 3.48 8.51 -14.04
C LEU A 244 3.04 8.91 -15.45
N THR A 245 2.26 9.98 -15.58
CA THR A 245 1.86 10.52 -16.89
C THR A 245 3.07 11.01 -17.69
N GLU A 246 4.01 11.71 -17.04
CA GLU A 246 5.26 12.15 -17.67
C GLU A 246 6.16 10.98 -18.06
N LEU A 247 6.22 9.93 -17.23
CA LEU A 247 7.01 8.73 -17.48
C LEU A 247 6.38 7.79 -18.50
N SER A 248 5.05 7.82 -18.67
CA SER A 248 4.35 6.95 -19.63
C SER A 248 4.37 7.47 -21.06
N ASN A 249 4.41 8.80 -21.23
CA ASN A 249 4.59 9.44 -22.53
C ASN A 249 5.98 9.18 -23.14
#